data_AF-A0A415UVU9-F1
#
_entry.id   AF-A0A415UVU9-F1
#
_cell.length_a   1.000
_cell.length_b   1.000
_cell.length_c   1.000
_cell.angle_alpha   90.00
_cell.angle_beta   90.00
_cell.angle_gamma   90.00
#
_symmetry.space_group_name_H-M   'P 1'
#
loop_
_entity.id
_entity.type
_entity.pdbx_description
1 polymer ?
#
loop_
_entity_poly.entity_id
_entity_poly.type
_entity_poly.pdbx_seq_one_letter_code
_entity_poly.pdbx_strand_id
1 'polypeptide(L)'
;MLGAAKTPDEIMGEADHLRGNALMHLGMYAEAAEAYAAALNDGTYGKRGALLTNRGKALAAVGDYTTAAQAFSAATQDASYATPFKAYLGLGNALFQSGDYANAGTAFRQAAIDGANPAPAAALGELGRCFIKLGRPADAVETYRTAIDFAGPRDDTRALNAGMGQALSAAGRPSDALDAFNAATADGIYQLTSEQADELARVHDSLAALSAQTAMATAPAPAMDAPAVDPLDPTGATGQFMPDPSDTGFFTLSESEMVQQDRQDRKQAKVRRRHRHTGLKVFIVLLLLILIAAGGLGFAYTRGFGFPSQESVVTDLFQAAGDGDTAKAESCLASSLSEDAKSMIISSIPQGATVSVEGMDQSMTETTAKVKASLSKGGEQEYTVKFVRSDNHIGWAVSSLDMDFSAADNQ
;
A
#
# COMPACT_ATOMS: atom_id res chain seq x y z
N MET A 1 -2.02 -27.80 30.57
CA MET A 1 -3.50 -27.64 30.45
C MET A 1 -4.03 -27.59 29.01
N LEU A 2 -3.22 -27.40 27.95
CA LEU A 2 -3.74 -27.29 26.57
C LEU A 2 -4.15 -28.64 25.91
N GLY A 3 -3.76 -29.79 26.45
CA GLY A 3 -4.11 -31.11 25.91
C GLY A 3 -5.46 -31.67 26.40
N ALA A 4 -6.19 -30.95 27.25
CA ALA A 4 -7.45 -31.43 27.85
C ALA A 4 -8.69 -31.16 26.99
N ALA A 5 -8.53 -30.51 25.82
CA ALA A 5 -9.65 -30.10 24.96
C ALA A 5 -10.15 -31.20 24.01
N LYS A 6 -9.40 -32.30 23.86
CA LYS A 6 -9.75 -33.47 23.05
C LYS A 6 -9.09 -34.72 23.61
N THR A 7 -9.59 -35.91 23.28
CA THR A 7 -8.90 -37.16 23.64
C THR A 7 -7.64 -37.34 22.77
N PRO A 8 -6.60 -38.09 23.23
CA PRO A 8 -5.35 -38.23 22.48
C PRO A 8 -5.51 -38.76 21.05
N ASP A 9 -6.48 -39.66 20.83
CA ASP A 9 -6.72 -40.32 19.54
C ASP A 9 -7.74 -39.58 18.66
N GLU A 10 -8.35 -38.52 19.17
CA GLU A 10 -9.36 -37.75 18.46
C GLU A 10 -8.71 -36.79 17.46
N ILE A 11 -9.09 -36.91 16.18
CA ILE A 11 -8.64 -36.02 15.11
C ILE A 11 -9.56 -34.80 15.10
N MET A 12 -9.02 -33.64 15.45
CA MET A 12 -9.76 -32.38 15.47
C MET A 12 -8.85 -31.24 15.03
N GLY A 13 -8.78 -31.02 13.71
CA GLY A 13 -7.82 -30.11 13.08
C GLY A 13 -7.91 -28.67 13.57
N GLU A 14 -9.13 -28.19 13.84
CA GLU A 14 -9.36 -26.84 14.37
C GLU A 14 -8.76 -26.65 15.77
N ALA A 15 -8.97 -27.60 16.67
CA ALA A 15 -8.45 -27.52 18.03
C ALA A 15 -6.92 -27.61 18.06
N ASP A 16 -6.34 -28.50 17.26
CA ASP A 16 -4.89 -28.64 17.14
C ASP A 16 -4.26 -27.39 16.49
N HIS A 17 -4.93 -26.76 15.53
CA HIS A 17 -4.52 -25.47 14.95
C HIS A 17 -4.49 -24.37 16.02
N LEU A 18 -5.57 -24.21 16.79
CA LEU A 18 -5.65 -23.21 17.86
C LEU A 18 -4.62 -23.46 18.96
N ARG A 19 -4.40 -24.73 19.31
CA ARG A 19 -3.33 -25.12 20.25
C ARG A 19 -1.96 -24.74 19.70
N GLY A 20 -1.67 -25.00 18.43
CA GLY A 20 -0.43 -24.56 17.80
C GLY A 20 -0.23 -23.04 17.86
N ASN A 21 -1.28 -22.27 17.56
CA ASN A 21 -1.24 -20.80 17.65
C ASN A 21 -0.96 -20.32 19.10
N ALA A 22 -1.62 -20.93 20.09
CA ALA A 22 -1.37 -20.61 21.50
C ALA A 22 0.09 -20.93 21.90
N LEU A 23 0.62 -22.06 21.47
CA LEU A 23 2.01 -22.47 21.74
C LEU A 23 3.02 -21.53 21.06
N MET A 24 2.75 -21.07 19.84
CA MET A 24 3.55 -20.03 19.18
C MET A 24 3.61 -18.74 20.00
N HIS A 25 2.48 -18.29 20.55
CA HIS A 25 2.42 -17.10 21.41
C HIS A 25 3.17 -17.27 22.74
N LEU A 26 3.26 -18.50 23.25
CA LEU A 26 4.00 -18.84 24.47
C LEU A 26 5.50 -19.08 24.22
N GLY A 27 5.97 -19.02 22.97
CA GLY A 27 7.36 -19.32 22.61
C GLY A 27 7.71 -20.81 22.64
N MET A 28 6.71 -21.69 22.77
CA MET A 28 6.87 -23.15 22.78
C MET A 28 6.85 -23.69 21.34
N TYR A 29 7.90 -23.36 20.59
CA TYR A 29 7.91 -23.55 19.13
C TYR A 29 7.97 -25.03 18.71
N ALA A 30 8.67 -25.89 19.45
CA ALA A 30 8.72 -27.32 19.14
C ALA A 30 7.33 -27.97 19.29
N GLU A 31 6.65 -27.69 20.40
CA GLU A 31 5.31 -28.19 20.66
C GLU A 31 4.27 -27.58 19.72
N ALA A 32 4.47 -26.33 19.29
CA ALA A 32 3.64 -25.70 18.27
C ALA A 32 3.76 -26.44 16.93
N ALA A 33 4.99 -26.80 16.51
CA ALA A 33 5.21 -27.57 15.29
C ALA A 33 4.50 -28.93 15.33
N GLU A 34 4.52 -29.61 16.47
CA GLU A 34 3.79 -30.87 16.69
C GLU A 34 2.27 -30.68 16.68
N ALA A 35 1.75 -29.60 17.28
CA ALA A 35 0.32 -29.30 17.24
C ALA A 35 -0.16 -29.01 15.80
N TYR A 36 0.61 -28.27 15.00
CA TYR A 36 0.28 -28.08 13.59
C TYR A 36 0.42 -29.37 12.78
N ALA A 37 1.35 -30.26 13.13
CA ALA A 37 1.46 -31.59 12.54
C ALA A 37 0.21 -32.44 12.82
N ALA A 38 -0.28 -32.42 14.06
CA ALA A 38 -1.54 -33.07 14.43
C ALA A 38 -2.73 -32.48 13.66
N ALA A 39 -2.80 -31.15 13.53
CA ALA A 39 -3.85 -30.49 12.76
C ALA A 39 -3.84 -30.89 11.27
N LEU A 40 -2.67 -31.15 10.70
CA LEU A 40 -2.50 -31.59 9.31
C LEU A 40 -2.99 -33.03 9.07
N ASN A 41 -3.17 -33.84 10.12
CA ASN A 41 -3.76 -35.18 10.01
C ASN A 41 -5.28 -35.12 9.76
N ASP A 42 -5.92 -33.99 10.06
CA ASP A 42 -7.31 -33.75 9.71
C ASP A 42 -7.43 -33.24 8.26
N GLY A 43 -7.58 -34.18 7.33
CA GLY A 43 -7.77 -33.84 5.91
C GLY A 43 -9.05 -33.05 5.61
N THR A 44 -10.02 -33.03 6.54
CA THR A 44 -11.30 -32.34 6.35
C THR A 44 -11.26 -30.87 6.77
N TYR A 45 -10.26 -30.46 7.55
CA TYR A 45 -10.17 -29.09 8.06
C TYR A 45 -9.91 -28.03 6.98
N GLY A 46 -9.34 -28.42 5.83
CA GLY A 46 -9.25 -27.55 4.64
C GLY A 46 -8.32 -26.33 4.80
N LYS A 47 -7.39 -26.34 5.76
CA LYS A 47 -6.41 -25.26 6.01
C LYS A 47 -4.96 -25.68 5.79
N ARG A 48 -4.72 -26.66 4.91
CA ARG A 48 -3.41 -27.32 4.73
C ARG A 48 -2.27 -26.32 4.51
N GLY A 49 -2.36 -25.41 3.55
CA GLY A 49 -1.30 -24.44 3.25
C GLY A 49 -1.01 -23.48 4.41
N ALA A 50 -2.05 -23.04 5.13
CA ALA A 50 -1.89 -22.19 6.32
C ALA A 50 -1.20 -22.96 7.47
N LEU A 51 -1.63 -24.19 7.73
CA LEU A 51 -1.03 -25.06 8.74
C LEU A 51 0.43 -25.38 8.43
N LEU A 52 0.76 -25.72 7.18
CA LEU A 52 2.14 -25.96 6.74
C LEU A 52 3.00 -24.71 6.88
N THR A 53 2.46 -23.53 6.54
CA THR A 53 3.15 -22.25 6.75
C THR A 53 3.43 -21.99 8.23
N ASN A 54 2.44 -22.23 9.10
CA ASN A 54 2.61 -22.01 10.54
C ASN A 54 3.57 -23.03 11.18
N ARG A 55 3.51 -24.30 10.75
CA ARG A 55 4.48 -25.33 11.13
C ARG A 55 5.90 -24.95 10.69
N GLY A 56 6.07 -24.48 9.45
CA GLY A 56 7.36 -24.01 8.95
C GLY A 56 7.92 -22.86 9.79
N LYS A 57 7.08 -21.91 10.22
CA LYS A 57 7.50 -20.83 11.13
C LYS A 57 7.94 -21.34 12.49
N ALA A 58 7.21 -22.30 13.06
CA ALA A 58 7.56 -22.93 14.33
C ALA A 58 8.91 -23.67 14.25
N LEU A 59 9.11 -24.43 13.16
CA LEU A 59 10.38 -25.14 12.88
C LEU A 59 11.56 -24.17 12.68
N ALA A 60 11.34 -23.08 11.94
CA ALA A 60 12.37 -22.06 11.75
C ALA A 60 12.74 -21.36 13.07
N ALA A 61 11.79 -21.19 13.98
CA ALA A 61 12.02 -20.58 15.29
C ALA A 61 12.85 -21.46 16.24
N VAL A 62 12.81 -22.80 16.07
CA VAL A 62 13.73 -23.73 16.77
C VAL A 62 15.07 -23.92 16.06
N GLY A 63 15.28 -23.28 14.91
CA GLY A 63 16.50 -23.39 14.10
C GLY A 63 16.53 -24.59 13.14
N ASP A 64 15.46 -25.36 13.02
CA ASP A 64 15.34 -26.44 12.04
C ASP A 64 14.92 -25.87 10.67
N TYR A 65 15.86 -25.20 10.02
CA TYR A 65 15.62 -24.55 8.74
C TYR A 65 15.38 -25.55 7.59
N THR A 66 15.94 -26.75 7.68
CA THR A 66 15.75 -27.78 6.65
C THR A 66 14.30 -28.29 6.65
N THR A 67 13.76 -28.69 7.80
CA THR A 67 12.36 -29.13 7.87
C THR A 67 11.40 -27.97 7.68
N ALA A 68 11.77 -26.75 8.13
CA ALA A 68 10.99 -25.55 7.85
C ALA A 68 10.85 -25.30 6.34
N ALA A 69 11.94 -25.37 5.58
CA ALA A 69 11.92 -25.21 4.13
C ALA A 69 11.04 -26.26 3.44
N GLN A 70 11.07 -27.52 3.91
CA GLN A 70 10.16 -28.56 3.40
C GLN A 70 8.69 -28.24 3.66
N ALA A 71 8.35 -27.78 4.87
CA ALA A 71 6.99 -27.39 5.22
C ALA A 71 6.51 -26.19 4.39
N PHE A 72 7.34 -25.16 4.22
CA PHE A 72 7.01 -24.02 3.37
C PHE A 72 6.88 -24.41 1.91
N SER A 73 7.79 -25.24 1.37
CA SER A 73 7.69 -25.74 -0.01
C SER A 73 6.39 -26.50 -0.22
N ALA A 74 6.01 -27.39 0.70
CA ALA A 74 4.73 -28.08 0.65
C ALA A 74 3.52 -27.11 0.73
N ALA A 75 3.62 -26.01 1.48
CA ALA A 75 2.57 -24.99 1.52
C ALA A 75 2.43 -24.25 0.18
N THR A 76 3.53 -23.99 -0.54
CA THR A 76 3.49 -23.34 -1.87
C THR A 76 2.85 -24.21 -2.96
N GLN A 77 2.78 -25.53 -2.73
CA GLN A 77 2.13 -26.48 -3.64
C GLN A 77 0.61 -26.62 -3.38
N ASP A 78 0.08 -26.02 -2.31
CA ASP A 78 -1.35 -26.01 -2.02
C ASP A 78 -2.06 -24.91 -2.83
N ALA A 79 -2.70 -25.31 -3.92
CA ALA A 79 -3.46 -24.40 -4.80
C ALA A 79 -4.65 -23.72 -4.10
N SER A 80 -5.13 -24.25 -2.96
CA SER A 80 -6.22 -23.63 -2.18
C SER A 80 -5.73 -22.54 -1.23
N TYR A 81 -4.41 -22.37 -1.09
CA TYR A 81 -3.85 -21.42 -0.14
C TYR A 81 -3.89 -19.99 -0.68
N ALA A 82 -4.77 -19.17 -0.10
CA ALA A 82 -5.02 -17.80 -0.57
C ALA A 82 -3.85 -16.81 -0.38
N THR A 83 -2.83 -17.14 0.43
CA THR A 83 -1.68 -16.24 0.68
C THR A 83 -0.35 -16.98 0.55
N PRO A 84 -0.02 -17.53 -0.63
CA PRO A 84 1.18 -18.34 -0.82
C PRO A 84 2.47 -17.52 -0.70
N PHE A 85 2.44 -16.18 -0.95
CA PHE A 85 3.57 -15.30 -0.63
C PHE A 85 4.10 -15.46 0.81
N LYS A 86 3.25 -15.76 1.79
CA LYS A 86 3.69 -15.99 3.19
C LYS A 86 4.56 -17.25 3.31
N ALA A 87 4.23 -18.29 2.55
CA ALA A 87 5.03 -19.50 2.49
C ALA A 87 6.33 -19.26 1.71
N TYR A 88 6.28 -18.52 0.60
CA TYR A 88 7.49 -18.15 -0.15
C TYR A 88 8.45 -17.28 0.67
N LEU A 89 7.97 -16.31 1.44
CA LEU A 89 8.80 -15.53 2.37
C LEU A 89 9.44 -16.43 3.44
N GLY A 90 8.67 -17.35 4.02
CA GLY A 90 9.19 -18.32 4.99
C GLY A 90 10.22 -19.27 4.38
N LEU A 91 9.96 -19.76 3.17
CA LEU A 91 10.87 -20.62 2.41
C LEU A 91 12.18 -19.88 2.11
N GLY A 92 12.10 -18.65 1.61
CA GLY A 92 13.25 -17.81 1.33
C GLY A 92 14.12 -17.60 2.57
N ASN A 93 13.49 -17.25 3.70
CA ASN A 93 14.20 -17.08 4.96
C ASN A 93 14.88 -18.37 5.43
N ALA A 94 14.19 -19.52 5.40
CA ALA A 94 14.76 -20.79 5.83
C ALA A 94 15.93 -21.23 4.94
N LEU A 95 15.81 -21.06 3.61
CA LEU A 95 16.87 -21.36 2.66
C LEU A 95 18.08 -20.42 2.84
N PHE A 96 17.82 -19.13 3.07
CA PHE A 96 18.88 -18.15 3.34
C PHE A 96 19.70 -18.53 4.58
N GLN A 97 19.03 -18.90 5.68
CA GLN A 97 19.71 -19.34 6.90
C GLN A 97 20.46 -20.66 6.73
N SER A 98 20.02 -21.50 5.78
CA SER A 98 20.71 -22.74 5.42
C SER A 98 21.87 -22.52 4.43
N GLY A 99 22.12 -21.27 4.00
CA GLY A 99 23.17 -20.93 3.04
C GLY A 99 22.81 -21.16 1.57
N ASP A 100 21.58 -21.61 1.26
CA ASP A 100 21.10 -21.80 -0.11
C ASP A 100 20.51 -20.49 -0.66
N TYR A 101 21.39 -19.53 -0.92
CA TYR A 101 21.01 -18.19 -1.35
C TYR A 101 20.35 -18.16 -2.74
N ALA A 102 20.64 -19.13 -3.61
CA ALA A 102 20.08 -19.21 -4.94
C ALA A 102 18.60 -19.60 -4.91
N ASN A 103 18.25 -20.65 -4.17
CA ASN A 103 16.85 -21.04 -4.00
C ASN A 103 16.09 -20.05 -3.10
N ALA A 104 16.77 -19.45 -2.11
CA ALA A 104 16.19 -18.36 -1.32
C ALA A 104 15.75 -17.18 -2.21
N GLY A 105 16.63 -16.74 -3.11
CA GLY A 105 16.32 -15.68 -4.07
C GLY A 105 15.14 -16.03 -4.98
N THR A 106 15.02 -17.30 -5.41
CA THR A 106 13.86 -17.75 -6.17
C THR A 106 12.57 -17.62 -5.36
N ALA A 107 12.58 -18.05 -4.09
CA ALA A 107 11.41 -17.95 -3.22
C ALA A 107 11.03 -16.49 -2.94
N PHE A 108 11.98 -15.61 -2.62
CA PHE A 108 11.70 -14.19 -2.43
C PHE A 108 11.17 -13.51 -3.69
N ARG A 109 11.68 -13.88 -4.88
CA ARG A 109 11.13 -13.41 -6.15
C ARG A 109 9.67 -13.83 -6.33
N GLN A 110 9.32 -15.08 -6.02
CA GLN A 110 7.93 -15.54 -6.09
C GLN A 110 7.03 -14.76 -5.12
N ALA A 111 7.51 -14.46 -3.91
CA ALA A 111 6.78 -13.61 -2.97
C ALA A 111 6.62 -12.16 -3.48
N ALA A 112 7.63 -11.61 -4.17
CA ALA A 112 7.61 -10.24 -4.69
C ALA A 112 6.63 -10.04 -5.86
N ILE A 113 6.41 -11.06 -6.69
CA ILE A 113 5.51 -11.00 -7.85
C ILE A 113 4.07 -11.44 -7.54
N ASP A 114 3.81 -11.94 -6.33
CA ASP A 114 2.48 -12.34 -5.89
C ASP A 114 1.60 -11.09 -5.66
N GLY A 115 0.54 -10.94 -6.45
CA GLY A 115 -0.38 -9.81 -6.37
C GLY A 115 -1.17 -9.71 -5.05
N ALA A 116 -1.21 -10.78 -4.25
CA ALA A 116 -1.80 -10.76 -2.92
C ALA A 116 -0.82 -10.29 -1.83
N ASN A 117 0.46 -10.11 -2.15
CA ASN A 117 1.46 -9.64 -1.20
C ASN A 117 1.30 -8.14 -0.93
N PRO A 118 1.00 -7.70 0.30
CA PRO A 118 0.84 -6.28 0.63
C PRO A 118 2.18 -5.53 0.76
N ALA A 119 3.32 -6.23 0.77
CA ALA A 119 4.67 -5.68 0.96
C ALA A 119 5.68 -6.32 0.00
N PRO A 120 5.55 -6.11 -1.34
CA PRO A 120 6.46 -6.68 -2.32
C PRO A 120 7.88 -6.10 -2.20
N ALA A 121 8.02 -4.85 -1.76
CA ALA A 121 9.32 -4.19 -1.56
C ALA A 121 10.18 -4.90 -0.49
N ALA A 122 9.57 -5.37 0.59
CA ALA A 122 10.28 -6.17 1.60
C ALA A 122 10.84 -7.47 1.02
N ALA A 123 10.06 -8.18 0.19
CA ALA A 123 10.53 -9.40 -0.50
C ALA A 123 11.67 -9.10 -1.48
N LEU A 124 11.61 -7.99 -2.20
CA LEU A 124 12.69 -7.53 -3.08
C LEU A 124 13.96 -7.17 -2.27
N GLY A 125 13.82 -6.56 -1.09
CA GLY A 125 14.94 -6.30 -0.19
C GLY A 125 15.68 -7.59 0.20
N GLU A 126 14.93 -8.63 0.56
CA GLU A 126 15.51 -9.96 0.87
C GLU A 126 16.15 -10.63 -0.35
N LEU A 127 15.57 -10.46 -1.54
CA LEU A 127 16.21 -10.88 -2.80
C LEU A 127 17.54 -10.14 -3.04
N GLY A 128 17.60 -8.83 -2.74
CA GLY A 128 18.82 -8.04 -2.78
C GLY A 128 19.91 -8.60 -1.86
N ARG A 129 19.55 -8.99 -0.63
CA ARG A 129 20.45 -9.66 0.32
C ARG A 129 20.99 -10.99 -0.24
N CYS A 130 20.16 -11.77 -0.92
CA CYS A 130 20.59 -13.00 -1.58
C CYS A 130 21.65 -12.72 -2.66
N PHE A 131 21.46 -11.69 -3.48
CA PHE A 131 22.43 -11.32 -4.51
C PHE A 131 23.77 -10.88 -3.93
N ILE A 132 23.79 -10.17 -2.79
CA ILE A 132 25.05 -9.86 -2.08
C ILE A 132 25.78 -11.15 -1.69
N LYS A 133 25.08 -12.10 -1.04
CA LYS A 133 25.68 -13.37 -0.60
C LYS A 133 26.12 -14.26 -1.77
N LEU A 134 25.51 -14.12 -2.94
CA LEU A 134 25.90 -14.80 -4.18
C LEU A 134 27.07 -14.11 -4.91
N GLY A 135 27.64 -13.02 -4.39
CA GLY A 135 28.71 -12.28 -5.07
C GLY A 135 28.24 -11.54 -6.31
N ARG A 136 26.95 -11.17 -6.37
CA ARG A 136 26.31 -10.45 -7.49
C ARG A 136 25.85 -9.05 -7.06
N PRO A 137 26.76 -8.17 -6.61
CA PRO A 137 26.38 -6.90 -6.00
C PRO A 137 25.69 -5.94 -6.98
N ALA A 138 26.00 -6.00 -8.29
CA ALA A 138 25.31 -5.19 -9.29
C ALA A 138 23.81 -5.53 -9.39
N ASP A 139 23.47 -6.82 -9.39
CA ASP A 139 22.07 -7.28 -9.38
C ASP A 139 21.37 -6.90 -8.07
N ALA A 140 22.10 -6.94 -6.93
CA ALA A 140 21.58 -6.49 -5.65
C ALA A 140 21.20 -5.00 -5.71
N VAL A 141 22.07 -4.14 -6.26
CA VAL A 141 21.80 -2.70 -6.40
C VAL A 141 20.53 -2.45 -7.21
N GLU A 142 20.38 -3.10 -8.37
CA GLU A 142 19.17 -2.96 -9.19
C GLU A 142 17.91 -3.48 -8.48
N THR A 143 18.05 -4.57 -7.72
CA THR A 143 16.94 -5.13 -6.94
C THR A 143 16.51 -4.18 -5.82
N TYR A 144 17.45 -3.57 -5.07
CA TYR A 144 17.12 -2.60 -4.04
C TYR A 144 16.53 -1.31 -4.60
N ARG A 145 17.02 -0.84 -5.75
CA ARG A 145 16.39 0.29 -6.47
C ARG A 145 14.93 -0.01 -6.79
N THR A 146 14.69 -1.19 -7.36
CA THR A 146 13.34 -1.67 -7.64
C THR A 146 12.50 -1.74 -6.36
N ALA A 147 13.05 -2.28 -5.26
CA ALA A 147 12.37 -2.34 -3.97
C ALA A 147 11.95 -0.95 -3.47
N ILE A 148 12.83 0.04 -3.57
CA ILE A 148 12.57 1.43 -3.16
C ILE A 148 11.51 2.07 -4.05
N ASP A 149 11.52 1.81 -5.36
CA ASP A 149 10.53 2.34 -6.31
C ASP A 149 9.12 1.77 -6.06
N PHE A 150 9.02 0.52 -5.59
CA PHE A 150 7.76 -0.12 -5.21
C PHE A 150 7.36 0.06 -3.74
N ALA A 151 8.18 0.73 -2.93
CA ALA A 151 7.93 0.87 -1.51
C ALA A 151 6.66 1.69 -1.24
N GLY A 152 5.72 1.08 -0.52
CA GLY A 152 4.50 1.72 -0.04
C GLY A 152 4.66 2.33 1.35
N PRO A 153 3.59 2.93 1.90
CA PRO A 153 3.63 3.57 3.23
C PRO A 153 3.97 2.63 4.40
N ARG A 154 3.88 1.31 4.19
CA ARG A 154 4.17 0.28 5.19
C ARG A 154 5.59 -0.28 5.09
N ASP A 155 6.31 0.02 4.01
CA ASP A 155 7.65 -0.50 3.78
C ASP A 155 8.69 0.39 4.46
N ASP A 156 9.70 -0.24 5.04
CA ASP A 156 10.83 0.48 5.64
C ASP A 156 11.86 0.83 4.55
N THR A 157 11.65 1.97 3.90
CA THR A 157 12.59 2.49 2.89
C THR A 157 13.98 2.75 3.46
N ARG A 158 14.14 2.94 4.77
CA ARG A 158 15.45 3.14 5.41
C ARG A 158 16.25 1.86 5.44
N ALA A 159 15.62 0.75 5.83
CA ALA A 159 16.23 -0.57 5.75
C ALA A 159 16.64 -0.94 4.31
N LEU A 160 15.80 -0.60 3.31
CA LEU A 160 16.12 -0.82 1.89
C LEU A 160 17.32 0.02 1.44
N ASN A 161 17.41 1.29 1.86
CA ASN A 161 18.58 2.14 1.56
C ASN A 161 19.85 1.62 2.23
N ALA A 162 19.78 1.12 3.46
CA ALA A 162 20.93 0.52 4.14
C ALA A 162 21.40 -0.76 3.42
N GLY A 163 20.47 -1.61 2.98
CA GLY A 163 20.78 -2.77 2.14
C GLY A 163 21.39 -2.37 0.78
N MET A 164 20.90 -1.30 0.16
CA MET A 164 21.48 -0.72 -1.05
C MET A 164 22.90 -0.20 -0.81
N GLY A 165 23.18 0.40 0.36
CA GLY A 165 24.53 0.81 0.77
C GLY A 165 25.50 -0.36 0.84
N GLN A 166 25.09 -1.48 1.46
CA GLN A 166 25.90 -2.71 1.48
C GLN A 166 26.14 -3.25 0.07
N ALA A 167 25.13 -3.26 -0.79
CA ALA A 167 25.27 -3.71 -2.18
C ALA A 167 26.22 -2.82 -3.00
N LEU A 168 26.13 -1.50 -2.84
CA LEU A 168 27.00 -0.53 -3.53
C LEU A 168 28.45 -0.63 -3.05
N SER A 169 28.66 -0.85 -1.75
CA SER A 169 30.00 -1.08 -1.19
C SER A 169 30.62 -2.35 -1.79
N ALA A 170 29.88 -3.46 -1.79
CA ALA A 170 30.30 -4.71 -2.42
C ALA A 170 30.52 -4.59 -3.94
N ALA A 171 29.85 -3.63 -4.60
CA ALA A 171 30.07 -3.31 -6.02
C ALA A 171 31.29 -2.39 -6.26
N GLY A 172 32.07 -2.04 -5.24
CA GLY A 172 33.22 -1.14 -5.37
C GLY A 172 32.83 0.33 -5.60
N ARG A 173 31.63 0.75 -5.16
CA ARG A 173 31.11 2.11 -5.34
C ARG A 173 30.94 2.82 -3.99
N PRO A 174 32.03 3.11 -3.25
CA PRO A 174 31.94 3.58 -1.88
C PRO A 174 31.30 4.97 -1.74
N SER A 175 31.42 5.85 -2.74
CA SER A 175 30.73 7.16 -2.72
C SER A 175 29.20 6.99 -2.75
N ASP A 176 28.70 6.15 -3.64
CA ASP A 176 27.25 5.90 -3.74
C ASP A 176 26.75 5.12 -2.51
N ALA A 177 27.58 4.22 -1.97
CA ALA A 177 27.26 3.47 -0.76
C ALA A 177 27.07 4.41 0.44
N LEU A 178 27.95 5.40 0.60
CA LEU A 178 27.83 6.42 1.64
C LEU A 178 26.53 7.22 1.49
N ASP A 179 26.17 7.63 0.28
CA ASP A 179 24.91 8.33 0.02
C ASP A 179 23.69 7.48 0.40
N ALA A 180 23.71 6.17 0.11
CA ALA A 180 22.64 5.25 0.48
C ALA A 180 22.54 5.05 2.00
N PHE A 181 23.67 4.90 2.71
CA PHE A 181 23.67 4.84 4.17
C PHE A 181 23.18 6.15 4.81
N ASN A 182 23.60 7.30 4.28
CA ASN A 182 23.10 8.61 4.73
C ASN A 182 21.60 8.74 4.50
N ALA A 183 21.08 8.26 3.37
CA ALA A 183 19.64 8.23 3.10
C ALA A 183 18.89 7.32 4.09
N ALA A 184 19.49 6.19 4.48
CA ALA A 184 18.91 5.28 5.48
C ALA A 184 18.78 5.94 6.86
N THR A 185 19.77 6.73 7.29
CA THR A 185 19.80 7.34 8.62
C THR A 185 19.35 8.81 8.66
N ALA A 186 18.87 9.35 7.53
CA ALA A 186 18.63 10.79 7.36
C ALA A 186 17.66 11.42 8.38
N ASP A 187 16.69 10.65 8.87
CA ASP A 187 15.69 11.11 9.82
C ASP A 187 16.00 10.74 11.28
N GLY A 188 17.09 10.01 11.52
CA GLY A 188 17.50 9.54 12.84
C GLY A 188 16.63 8.43 13.46
N ILE A 189 15.62 7.92 12.74
CA ILE A 189 14.73 6.87 13.23
C ILE A 189 15.36 5.49 13.04
N TYR A 190 15.92 5.24 11.86
CA TYR A 190 16.57 3.97 11.58
C TYR A 190 17.99 3.95 12.13
N GLN A 191 18.29 2.87 12.85
CA GLN A 191 19.62 2.59 13.36
C GLN A 191 20.21 1.45 12.54
N LEU A 192 21.42 1.67 12.01
CA LEU A 192 22.14 0.63 11.29
C LEU A 192 22.36 -0.59 12.21
N THR A 193 22.18 -1.78 11.67
CA THR A 193 22.64 -3.01 12.31
C THR A 193 24.16 -3.00 12.47
N SER A 194 24.71 -3.79 13.38
CA SER A 194 26.18 -3.89 13.55
C SER A 194 26.90 -4.23 12.24
N GLU A 195 26.36 -5.17 11.44
CA GLU A 195 26.93 -5.52 10.13
C GLU A 195 26.93 -4.34 9.15
N GLN A 196 25.88 -3.52 9.16
CA GLN A 196 25.78 -2.31 8.33
C GLN A 196 26.70 -1.18 8.81
N ALA A 197 26.85 -1.01 10.12
CA ALA A 197 27.76 -0.04 10.71
C ALA A 197 29.22 -0.38 10.40
N ASP A 198 29.60 -1.66 10.48
CA ASP A 198 30.92 -2.15 10.08
C ASP A 198 31.16 -1.94 8.59
N GLU A 199 30.13 -2.12 7.76
CA GLU A 199 30.21 -1.84 6.33
C GLU A 199 30.38 -0.35 6.03
N LEU A 200 29.64 0.52 6.74
CA LEU A 200 29.81 1.97 6.61
C LEU A 200 31.22 2.42 7.00
N ALA A 201 31.82 1.81 8.03
CA ALA A 201 33.21 2.07 8.39
C ALA A 201 34.17 1.68 7.25
N ARG A 202 33.99 0.51 6.63
CA ARG A 202 34.76 0.09 5.44
C ARG A 202 34.58 1.04 4.25
N VAL A 203 33.39 1.59 4.06
CA VAL A 203 33.10 2.61 3.04
C VAL A 203 33.91 3.89 3.30
N HIS A 204 33.96 4.37 4.54
CA HIS A 204 34.77 5.53 4.90
C HIS A 204 36.27 5.30 4.65
N ASP A 205 36.80 4.14 5.05
CA ASP A 205 38.21 3.79 4.82
C ASP A 205 38.53 3.73 3.32
N SER A 206 37.62 3.16 2.51
CA SER A 206 37.75 3.09 1.06
C SER A 206 37.78 4.48 0.41
N LEU A 207 36.93 5.41 0.87
CA LEU A 207 36.92 6.80 0.40
C LEU A 207 38.19 7.56 0.80
N ALA A 208 38.68 7.35 2.03
CA ALA A 208 39.93 7.93 2.49
C ALA A 208 41.10 7.46 1.62
N ALA A 209 41.18 6.15 1.33
CA ALA A 209 42.20 5.58 0.44
C ALA A 209 42.13 6.18 -0.99
N LEU A 210 40.93 6.28 -1.57
CA LEU A 210 40.71 6.91 -2.88
C LEU A 210 41.15 8.38 -2.91
N SER A 211 40.83 9.13 -1.85
CA SER A 211 41.25 10.53 -1.74
C SER A 211 42.77 10.68 -1.66
N ALA A 212 43.44 9.81 -0.89
CA ALA A 212 44.89 9.81 -0.75
C ALA A 212 45.59 9.43 -2.05
N GLN A 213 45.08 8.43 -2.78
CA GLN A 213 45.58 8.07 -4.11
C GLN A 213 45.45 9.23 -5.10
N THR A 214 44.30 9.91 -5.10
CA THR A 214 44.08 11.08 -5.96
C THR A 214 45.05 12.20 -5.61
N ALA A 215 45.26 12.49 -4.32
CA ALA A 215 46.22 13.51 -3.87
C ALA A 215 47.65 13.19 -4.32
N MET A 216 48.10 11.93 -4.20
CA MET A 216 49.43 11.51 -4.68
C MET A 216 49.56 11.60 -6.20
N ALA A 217 48.51 11.27 -6.96
CA ALA A 217 48.52 11.39 -8.42
C ALA A 217 48.58 12.86 -8.90
N THR A 218 48.04 13.79 -8.11
CA THR A 218 48.03 15.24 -8.42
C THR A 218 49.21 16.01 -7.83
N ALA A 219 50.06 15.36 -7.03
CA ALA A 219 51.22 16.01 -6.44
C ALA A 219 52.25 16.36 -7.53
N PRO A 220 52.79 17.59 -7.58
CA PRO A 220 53.87 17.94 -8.49
C PRO A 220 55.06 17.00 -8.27
N ALA A 221 55.65 16.49 -9.36
CA ALA A 221 56.90 15.73 -9.26
C ALA A 221 57.92 16.55 -8.45
N PRO A 222 58.61 15.94 -7.48
CA PRO A 222 59.62 16.66 -6.72
C PRO A 222 60.65 17.21 -7.71
N ALA A 223 60.96 18.51 -7.60
CA ALA A 223 62.05 19.13 -8.32
C ALA A 223 63.36 18.46 -7.89
N MET A 224 63.73 17.39 -8.57
CA MET A 224 64.96 16.65 -8.34
C MET A 224 66.08 17.36 -9.09
N ASP A 225 66.80 18.22 -8.36
CA ASP A 225 68.13 18.65 -8.74
C ASP A 225 69.12 17.54 -8.30
N ALA A 226 69.31 16.53 -9.17
CA ALA A 226 70.33 15.50 -8.98
C ALA A 226 70.85 14.99 -10.34
N PRO A 227 72.17 14.73 -10.47
CA PRO A 227 72.83 14.56 -11.75
C PRO A 227 72.56 13.19 -12.41
N ALA A 228 72.66 13.20 -13.73
CA ALA A 228 72.39 12.09 -14.64
C ALA A 228 73.20 10.82 -14.35
N VAL A 229 72.50 9.68 -14.29
CA VAL A 229 73.05 8.36 -14.60
C VAL A 229 72.12 7.70 -15.64
N ASP A 230 72.72 7.30 -16.76
CA ASP A 230 72.12 6.87 -18.03
C ASP A 230 71.55 5.43 -17.99
N PRO A 231 70.55 5.10 -18.83
CA PRO A 231 69.34 4.42 -18.40
C PRO A 231 69.12 3.06 -19.08
N LEU A 232 70.00 2.08 -18.88
CA LEU A 232 69.71 0.65 -19.12
C LEU A 232 70.53 -0.22 -18.17
N ASP A 233 69.94 -0.53 -17.02
CA ASP A 233 70.25 -1.67 -16.13
C ASP A 233 71.73 -2.05 -15.92
N PRO A 234 72.38 -1.63 -14.81
CA PRO A 234 73.73 -2.07 -14.51
C PRO A 234 73.83 -3.35 -13.64
N THR A 235 72.73 -3.98 -13.18
CA THR A 235 72.85 -5.17 -12.28
C THR A 235 71.79 -6.27 -12.39
N GLY A 236 70.96 -6.29 -13.44
CA GLY A 236 70.08 -7.38 -13.88
C GLY A 236 69.94 -8.61 -12.96
N ALA A 237 68.74 -8.73 -12.36
CA ALA A 237 68.11 -9.95 -11.83
C ALA A 237 68.10 -10.18 -10.30
N THR A 238 67.13 -9.55 -9.64
CA THR A 238 66.13 -10.21 -8.76
C THR A 238 64.81 -9.43 -8.97
N GLY A 239 63.71 -9.96 -9.48
CA GLY A 239 63.13 -11.27 -9.29
C GLY A 239 61.88 -11.15 -8.40
N GLN A 240 60.81 -10.50 -8.88
CA GLN A 240 59.43 -10.79 -8.45
C GLN A 240 58.38 -10.19 -9.42
N PHE A 241 57.82 -11.11 -10.19
CA PHE A 241 56.51 -11.15 -10.83
C PHE A 241 55.54 -9.98 -10.53
N MET A 242 55.41 -9.03 -11.47
CA MET A 242 54.20 -8.22 -11.60
C MET A 242 53.20 -9.00 -12.46
N PRO A 243 51.92 -9.14 -12.05
CA PRO A 243 50.89 -9.68 -12.94
C PRO A 243 50.63 -8.72 -14.11
N ASP A 244 50.27 -9.31 -15.25
CA ASP A 244 50.07 -8.67 -16.54
C ASP A 244 49.06 -7.50 -16.47
N PRO A 245 49.42 -6.28 -16.92
CA PRO A 245 48.54 -5.12 -16.97
C PRO A 245 47.33 -5.26 -17.91
N SER A 246 47.24 -6.34 -18.69
CA SER A 246 46.15 -6.53 -19.66
C SER A 246 44.83 -7.05 -19.08
N ASP A 247 44.72 -7.32 -17.77
CA ASP A 247 43.52 -7.96 -17.16
C ASP A 247 42.66 -7.03 -16.28
N THR A 248 42.90 -5.72 -16.33
CA THR A 248 41.96 -4.74 -15.78
C THR A 248 41.36 -3.96 -16.92
N GLY A 249 40.06 -4.15 -17.20
CA GLY A 249 39.27 -3.45 -18.23
C GLY A 249 39.09 -1.94 -17.99
N PHE A 250 40.08 -1.29 -17.37
CA PHE A 250 40.12 0.12 -17.02
C PHE A 250 40.60 1.02 -18.18
N PHE A 251 41.32 0.48 -19.17
CA PHE A 251 41.93 1.26 -20.26
C PHE A 251 41.34 1.02 -21.66
N THR A 252 40.23 0.29 -21.81
CA THR A 252 39.59 0.07 -23.12
C THR A 252 38.53 1.11 -23.49
N LEU A 253 38.21 2.04 -22.60
CA LEU A 253 37.32 3.17 -22.89
C LEU A 253 38.15 4.39 -23.25
N SER A 254 37.93 4.97 -24.42
CA SER A 254 38.63 6.20 -24.79
C SER A 254 38.12 7.37 -23.94
N GLU A 255 38.97 8.36 -23.70
CA GLU A 255 38.61 9.59 -22.97
C GLU A 255 37.34 10.26 -23.54
N SER A 256 37.14 10.13 -24.87
CA SER A 256 35.95 10.59 -25.58
C SER A 256 34.67 9.80 -25.26
N GLU A 257 34.76 8.50 -24.96
CA GLU A 257 33.63 7.66 -24.58
C GLU A 257 33.21 7.93 -23.13
N MET A 258 34.18 8.10 -22.23
CA MET A 258 33.93 8.44 -20.82
C MET A 258 33.24 9.81 -20.66
N VAL A 259 33.67 10.81 -21.45
CA VAL A 259 33.04 12.14 -21.48
C VAL A 259 31.62 12.08 -22.05
N GLN A 260 31.36 11.21 -23.03
CA GLN A 260 30.00 11.00 -23.53
C GLN A 260 29.11 10.31 -22.52
N GLN A 261 29.64 9.34 -21.77
CA GLN A 261 28.93 8.63 -20.72
C GLN A 261 28.57 9.54 -19.54
N ASP A 262 29.51 10.34 -19.01
CA ASP A 262 29.21 11.35 -17.96
C ASP A 262 28.18 12.38 -18.44
N ARG A 263 28.23 12.76 -19.71
CA ARG A 263 27.24 13.69 -20.30
C ARG A 263 25.85 13.05 -20.43
N GLN A 264 25.78 11.76 -20.71
CA GLN A 264 24.52 11.00 -20.71
C GLN A 264 24.00 10.80 -19.29
N ASP A 265 24.86 10.46 -18.33
CA ASP A 265 24.49 10.26 -16.92
C ASP A 265 24.01 11.57 -16.28
N ARG A 266 24.66 12.71 -16.57
CA ARG A 266 24.19 14.04 -16.16
C ARG A 266 22.85 14.42 -16.79
N LYS A 267 22.61 14.04 -18.05
CA LYS A 267 21.31 14.25 -18.72
C LYS A 267 20.22 13.38 -18.06
N GLN A 268 20.52 12.11 -17.80
CA GLN A 268 19.60 11.20 -17.11
C GLN A 268 19.33 11.64 -15.67
N ALA A 269 20.33 12.09 -14.92
CA ALA A 269 20.16 12.61 -13.56
C ALA A 269 19.28 13.89 -13.51
N LYS A 270 19.39 14.77 -14.52
CA LYS A 270 18.51 15.94 -14.66
C LYS A 270 17.06 15.55 -14.96
N VAL A 271 16.84 14.49 -15.75
CA VAL A 271 15.50 13.93 -16.01
C VAL A 271 14.93 13.28 -14.75
N ARG A 272 15.73 12.52 -13.99
CA ARG A 272 15.33 11.91 -12.70
C ARG A 272 14.89 12.93 -11.65
N ARG A 273 15.51 14.12 -11.61
CA ARG A 273 15.08 15.22 -10.69
C ARG A 273 13.73 15.83 -11.05
N ARG A 274 13.26 15.73 -12.30
CA ARG A 274 11.97 16.31 -12.74
C ARG A 274 10.75 15.48 -12.36
N HIS A 275 10.90 14.17 -12.12
CA HIS A 275 9.79 13.26 -11.83
C HIS A 275 9.58 12.94 -10.34
N ARG A 276 10.43 13.48 -9.46
CA ARG A 276 10.47 13.14 -8.02
C ARG A 276 9.17 13.43 -7.24
N HIS A 277 8.24 14.22 -7.78
CA HIS A 277 6.99 14.57 -7.08
C HIS A 277 5.74 14.62 -7.98
N THR A 278 5.77 14.09 -9.19
CA THR A 278 4.60 14.20 -10.09
C THR A 278 3.40 13.45 -9.53
N GLY A 279 3.60 12.24 -8.97
CA GLY A 279 2.54 11.47 -8.31
C GLY A 279 1.97 12.15 -7.06
N LEU A 280 2.84 12.69 -6.20
CA LEU A 280 2.41 13.41 -4.99
C LEU A 280 1.65 14.70 -5.34
N LYS A 281 2.06 15.43 -6.37
CA LYS A 281 1.34 16.63 -6.85
C LYS A 281 -0.04 16.29 -7.40
N VAL A 282 -0.16 15.22 -8.17
CA VAL A 282 -1.45 14.73 -8.68
C VAL A 282 -2.36 14.32 -7.52
N PHE A 283 -1.82 13.61 -6.52
CA PHE A 283 -2.55 13.23 -5.31
C PHE A 283 -3.07 14.46 -4.53
N ILE A 284 -2.22 15.46 -4.29
CA ILE A 284 -2.62 16.69 -3.58
C ILE A 284 -3.71 17.44 -4.33
N VAL A 285 -3.61 17.56 -5.66
CA VAL A 285 -4.65 18.22 -6.48
C VAL A 285 -5.97 17.47 -6.40
N LEU A 286 -5.94 16.13 -6.48
CA LEU A 286 -7.15 15.31 -6.39
C LEU A 286 -7.79 15.40 -4.99
N LEU A 287 -6.99 15.39 -3.93
CA LEU A 287 -7.46 15.61 -2.56
C LEU A 287 -8.14 16.97 -2.40
N LEU A 288 -7.55 18.03 -2.97
CA LEU A 288 -8.07 19.38 -2.89
C LEU A 288 -9.40 19.51 -3.66
N LEU A 289 -9.53 18.86 -4.83
CA LEU A 289 -10.78 18.79 -5.57
C LEU A 289 -11.88 18.05 -4.79
N ILE A 290 -11.55 16.95 -4.11
CA ILE A 290 -12.50 16.22 -3.26
C ILE A 290 -12.97 17.10 -2.09
N LEU A 291 -12.05 17.84 -1.45
CA LEU A 291 -12.41 18.76 -0.35
C LEU A 291 -13.32 19.90 -0.83
N ILE A 292 -13.07 20.46 -2.01
CA ILE A 292 -13.95 21.47 -2.61
C ILE A 292 -15.32 20.87 -2.93
N ALA A 293 -15.37 19.67 -3.51
CA ALA A 293 -16.62 18.98 -3.82
C ALA A 293 -17.41 18.65 -2.55
N ALA A 294 -16.75 18.13 -1.52
CA ALA A 294 -17.37 17.83 -0.22
C ALA A 294 -17.86 19.12 0.47
N GLY A 295 -17.09 20.20 0.41
CA GLY A 295 -17.50 21.52 0.91
C GLY A 295 -18.71 22.07 0.16
N GLY A 296 -18.74 21.92 -1.17
CA GLY A 296 -19.88 22.30 -2.01
C GLY A 296 -21.14 21.49 -1.71
N LEU A 297 -21.01 20.17 -1.56
CA LEU A 297 -22.12 19.28 -1.18
C LEU A 297 -22.62 19.60 0.24
N GLY A 298 -21.72 19.83 1.19
CA GLY A 298 -22.09 20.25 2.55
C GLY A 298 -22.82 21.60 2.56
N PHE A 299 -22.36 22.57 1.77
CA PHE A 299 -23.03 23.87 1.63
C PHE A 299 -24.43 23.71 1.01
N ALA A 300 -24.56 22.95 -0.08
CA ALA A 300 -25.85 22.67 -0.70
C ALA A 300 -26.80 21.96 0.29
N TYR A 301 -26.30 21.02 1.08
CA TYR A 301 -27.08 20.33 2.10
C TYR A 301 -27.63 21.30 3.16
N THR A 302 -26.81 22.24 3.65
CA THR A 302 -27.27 23.27 4.60
C THR A 302 -28.32 24.23 4.02
N ARG A 303 -28.34 24.38 2.70
CA ARG A 303 -29.36 25.15 1.96
C ARG A 303 -30.62 24.36 1.65
N GLY A 304 -30.72 23.11 2.11
CA GLY A 304 -31.92 22.29 1.93
C GLY A 304 -31.98 21.55 0.58
N PHE A 305 -30.88 21.47 -0.17
CA PHE A 305 -30.82 20.61 -1.35
C PHE A 305 -30.83 19.13 -0.94
N GLY A 306 -31.51 18.31 -1.75
CA GLY A 306 -31.71 16.89 -1.50
C GLY A 306 -32.28 16.19 -2.72
N PHE A 307 -32.14 14.86 -2.77
CA PHE A 307 -32.70 14.03 -3.84
C PHE A 307 -33.47 12.85 -3.23
N PRO A 308 -34.77 12.66 -3.54
CA PRO A 308 -35.62 13.53 -4.37
C PRO A 308 -35.83 14.93 -3.76
N SER A 309 -36.11 15.93 -4.60
CA SER A 309 -36.32 17.33 -4.19
C SER A 309 -37.73 17.55 -3.65
N GLN A 310 -37.94 18.63 -2.92
CA GLN A 310 -39.26 18.99 -2.38
C GLN A 310 -40.31 19.16 -3.50
N GLU A 311 -39.91 19.74 -4.63
CA GLU A 311 -40.78 19.88 -5.81
C GLU A 311 -41.15 18.52 -6.41
N SER A 312 -40.17 17.65 -6.65
CA SER A 312 -40.46 16.32 -7.20
C SER A 312 -41.35 15.49 -6.27
N VAL A 313 -41.11 15.56 -4.96
CA VAL A 313 -41.87 14.80 -3.96
C VAL A 313 -43.33 15.25 -3.92
N VAL A 314 -43.61 16.55 -4.02
CA VAL A 314 -45.00 17.02 -4.05
C VAL A 314 -45.67 16.70 -5.38
N THR A 315 -44.96 16.85 -6.50
CA THR A 315 -45.50 16.48 -7.81
C THR A 315 -45.84 14.99 -7.85
N ASP A 316 -44.94 14.13 -7.37
CA ASP A 316 -45.15 12.68 -7.30
C ASP A 316 -46.30 12.32 -6.35
N LEU A 317 -46.42 13.01 -5.20
CA LEU A 317 -47.51 12.82 -4.25
C LEU A 317 -48.87 13.15 -4.88
N PHE A 318 -48.99 14.31 -5.55
CA PHE A 318 -50.24 14.74 -6.16
C PHE A 318 -50.61 13.88 -7.38
N GLN A 319 -49.61 13.46 -8.16
CA GLN A 319 -49.84 12.55 -9.27
C GLN A 319 -50.31 11.17 -8.76
N ALA A 320 -49.62 10.60 -7.78
CA ALA A 320 -49.97 9.29 -7.22
C ALA A 320 -51.35 9.28 -6.55
N ALA A 321 -51.68 10.35 -5.81
CA ALA A 321 -53.01 10.53 -5.22
C ALA A 321 -54.11 10.68 -6.30
N GLY A 322 -53.81 11.39 -7.41
CA GLY A 322 -54.72 11.54 -8.53
C GLY A 322 -54.95 10.25 -9.33
N ASP A 323 -53.91 9.43 -9.48
CA ASP A 323 -53.94 8.15 -10.18
C ASP A 323 -54.53 7.01 -9.31
N GLY A 324 -54.74 7.25 -8.01
CA GLY A 324 -55.22 6.25 -7.06
C GLY A 324 -54.15 5.23 -6.62
N ASP A 325 -52.87 5.54 -6.83
CA ASP A 325 -51.74 4.71 -6.40
C ASP A 325 -51.33 5.07 -4.97
N THR A 326 -52.01 4.44 -3.99
CA THR A 326 -51.79 4.69 -2.57
C THR A 326 -50.38 4.31 -2.11
N ALA A 327 -49.79 3.25 -2.67
CA ALA A 327 -48.44 2.82 -2.31
C ALA A 327 -47.38 3.84 -2.74
N LYS A 328 -47.51 4.41 -3.95
CA LYS A 328 -46.61 5.47 -4.42
C LYS A 328 -46.82 6.78 -3.66
N ALA A 329 -48.06 7.13 -3.33
CA ALA A 329 -48.37 8.32 -2.53
C ALA A 329 -47.77 8.24 -1.12
N GLU A 330 -47.89 7.08 -0.45
CA GLU A 330 -47.29 6.85 0.88
C GLU A 330 -45.77 6.95 0.87
N SER A 331 -45.10 6.57 -0.21
CA SER A 331 -43.64 6.68 -0.34
C SER A 331 -43.12 8.13 -0.35
N CYS A 332 -44.00 9.10 -0.65
CA CYS A 332 -43.69 10.53 -0.63
C CYS A 332 -43.92 11.18 0.76
N LEU A 333 -44.53 10.44 1.69
CA LEU A 333 -44.88 10.91 3.03
C LEU A 333 -43.81 10.50 4.06
N ALA A 334 -43.68 11.29 5.12
CA ALA A 334 -42.72 11.03 6.18
C ALA A 334 -43.07 9.74 6.93
N SER A 335 -42.05 8.93 7.23
CA SER A 335 -42.16 7.68 8.01
C SER A 335 -42.69 7.90 9.43
N SER A 336 -42.55 9.12 9.97
CA SER A 336 -43.03 9.52 11.28
C SER A 336 -44.55 9.73 11.37
N LEU A 337 -45.27 9.75 10.24
CA LEU A 337 -46.72 9.91 10.22
C LEU A 337 -47.44 8.60 10.53
N SER A 338 -48.53 8.70 11.30
CA SER A 338 -49.44 7.57 11.50
C SER A 338 -50.19 7.23 10.20
N GLU A 339 -50.63 5.97 10.07
CA GLU A 339 -51.41 5.52 8.91
C GLU A 339 -52.70 6.33 8.70
N ASP A 340 -53.33 6.76 9.79
CA ASP A 340 -54.50 7.65 9.74
C ASP A 340 -54.14 9.02 9.17
N ALA A 341 -53.00 9.61 9.58
CA ALA A 341 -52.54 10.90 9.09
C ALA A 341 -52.14 10.85 7.61
N LYS A 342 -51.48 9.77 7.18
CA LYS A 342 -51.15 9.53 5.77
C LYS A 342 -52.42 9.45 4.92
N SER A 343 -53.40 8.68 5.37
CA SER A 343 -54.70 8.53 4.69
C SER A 343 -55.44 9.86 4.58
N MET A 344 -55.44 10.67 5.64
CA MET A 344 -56.04 12.01 5.62
C MET A 344 -55.35 12.93 4.60
N ILE A 345 -54.01 12.97 4.58
CA ILE A 345 -53.25 13.76 3.61
C ILE A 345 -53.58 13.36 2.18
N ILE A 346 -53.54 12.05 1.86
CA ILE A 346 -53.82 11.55 0.51
C ILE A 346 -55.26 11.88 0.09
N SER A 347 -56.23 11.73 0.99
CA SER A 347 -57.64 12.02 0.70
C SER A 347 -57.96 13.51 0.48
N SER A 348 -57.10 14.40 0.99
CA SER A 348 -57.24 15.85 0.85
C SER A 348 -56.76 16.40 -0.50
N ILE A 349 -56.10 15.56 -1.30
CA ILE A 349 -55.55 15.95 -2.60
C ILE A 349 -56.61 15.76 -3.69
N PRO A 350 -56.89 16.80 -4.50
CA PRO A 350 -57.85 16.70 -5.58
C PRO A 350 -57.34 15.86 -6.76
N GLN A 351 -58.24 15.09 -7.36
CA GLN A 351 -57.92 14.26 -8.52
C GLN A 351 -57.64 15.09 -9.77
N GLY A 352 -56.58 14.73 -10.51
CA GLY A 352 -56.22 15.36 -11.77
C GLY A 352 -55.77 16.82 -11.63
N ALA A 353 -55.23 17.20 -10.46
CA ALA A 353 -54.63 18.50 -10.25
C ALA A 353 -53.16 18.51 -10.69
N THR A 354 -52.74 19.62 -11.29
CA THR A 354 -51.34 19.90 -11.61
C THR A 354 -50.78 20.87 -10.59
N VAL A 355 -49.55 20.64 -10.14
CA VAL A 355 -48.98 21.36 -9.01
C VAL A 355 -47.79 22.20 -9.43
N SER A 356 -47.73 23.43 -8.92
CA SER A 356 -46.58 24.32 -8.99
C SER A 356 -46.19 24.82 -7.60
N VAL A 357 -44.89 24.93 -7.33
CA VAL A 357 -44.37 25.50 -6.09
C VAL A 357 -44.17 27.00 -6.30
N GLU A 358 -44.87 27.84 -5.53
CA GLU A 358 -44.80 29.30 -5.65
C GLU A 358 -43.65 29.92 -4.85
N GLY A 359 -43.32 29.31 -3.71
CA GLY A 359 -42.27 29.78 -2.83
C GLY A 359 -41.96 28.76 -1.75
N MET A 360 -40.72 28.76 -1.27
CA MET A 360 -40.26 27.76 -0.33
C MET A 360 -39.26 28.38 0.66
N ASP A 361 -39.51 28.19 1.94
CA ASP A 361 -38.59 28.53 3.03
C ASP A 361 -37.80 27.26 3.40
N GLN A 362 -36.54 27.23 2.96
CA GLN A 362 -35.68 26.04 3.01
C GLN A 362 -34.69 26.13 4.16
N SER A 363 -34.61 25.07 4.96
CA SER A 363 -33.56 24.86 5.94
C SER A 363 -32.85 23.53 5.72
N MET A 364 -31.82 23.26 6.53
CA MET A 364 -31.07 22.00 6.49
C MET A 364 -31.95 20.76 6.78
N THR A 365 -32.96 20.90 7.64
CA THR A 365 -33.71 19.77 8.22
C THR A 365 -35.20 19.82 7.91
N GLU A 366 -35.76 21.01 7.77
CA GLU A 366 -37.19 21.24 7.53
C GLU A 366 -37.38 22.24 6.39
N THR A 367 -38.47 22.11 5.64
CA THR A 367 -38.81 23.06 4.58
C THR A 367 -40.30 23.31 4.61
N THR A 368 -40.73 24.56 4.45
CA THR A 368 -42.15 24.92 4.28
C THR A 368 -42.35 25.53 2.90
N ALA A 369 -43.27 24.99 2.10
CA ALA A 369 -43.55 25.44 0.75
C ALA A 369 -45.01 25.88 0.59
N LYS A 370 -45.21 26.93 -0.20
CA LYS A 370 -46.51 27.29 -0.74
C LYS A 370 -46.65 26.67 -2.11
N VAL A 371 -47.73 25.92 -2.27
CA VAL A 371 -47.96 25.05 -3.41
C VAL A 371 -49.34 25.35 -3.99
N LYS A 372 -49.39 25.65 -5.28
CA LYS A 372 -50.63 25.92 -6.00
C LYS A 372 -51.00 24.69 -6.83
N ALA A 373 -52.21 24.19 -6.63
CA ALA A 373 -52.78 23.09 -7.37
C ALA A 373 -53.87 23.60 -8.32
N SER A 374 -53.65 23.48 -9.63
CA SER A 374 -54.62 23.84 -10.66
C SER A 374 -55.45 22.61 -11.03
N LEU A 375 -56.77 22.70 -10.81
CA LEU A 375 -57.75 21.66 -11.07
C LEU A 375 -58.11 21.61 -12.57
N SER A 376 -58.31 20.41 -13.10
CA SER A 376 -58.71 20.15 -14.49
C SER A 376 -60.01 20.84 -14.94
N LYS A 377 -60.85 21.31 -14.01
CA LYS A 377 -62.12 22.03 -14.28
C LYS A 377 -62.05 23.55 -14.06
N GLY A 378 -60.85 24.12 -13.89
CA GLY A 378 -60.63 25.58 -13.88
C GLY A 378 -60.67 26.27 -12.51
N GLY A 379 -60.27 25.57 -11.44
CA GLY A 379 -60.10 26.16 -10.10
C GLY A 379 -58.66 26.04 -9.61
N GLU A 380 -58.21 26.98 -8.78
CA GLU A 380 -56.91 26.93 -8.11
C GLU A 380 -57.10 26.73 -6.61
N GLN A 381 -56.24 25.90 -6.01
CA GLN A 381 -56.24 25.63 -4.58
C GLN A 381 -54.82 25.76 -4.04
N GLU A 382 -54.66 26.52 -2.97
CA GLU A 382 -53.35 26.76 -2.36
C GLU A 382 -53.16 25.84 -1.14
N TYR A 383 -51.94 25.32 -1.03
CA TYR A 383 -51.52 24.42 0.03
C TYR A 383 -50.25 24.93 0.69
N THR A 384 -50.20 24.81 2.01
CA THR A 384 -48.96 24.89 2.77
C THR A 384 -48.46 23.47 3.01
N VAL A 385 -47.29 23.15 2.47
CA VAL A 385 -46.66 21.83 2.56
C VAL A 385 -45.43 21.91 3.45
N LYS A 386 -45.35 21.07 4.48
CA LYS A 386 -44.16 20.95 5.31
C LYS A 386 -43.40 19.68 4.98
N PHE A 387 -42.09 19.79 4.85
CA PHE A 387 -41.19 18.69 4.56
C PHE A 387 -40.19 18.47 5.68
N VAL A 388 -39.86 17.21 5.88
CA VAL A 388 -38.75 16.77 6.74
C VAL A 388 -37.79 15.94 5.90
N ARG A 389 -36.55 15.79 6.39
CA ARG A 389 -35.60 14.85 5.79
C ARG A 389 -36.15 13.43 5.85
N SER A 390 -36.09 12.73 4.72
CA SER A 390 -36.39 11.30 4.64
C SER A 390 -35.39 10.48 5.46
N ASP A 391 -35.69 9.19 5.67
CA ASP A 391 -34.90 8.29 6.52
C ASP A 391 -33.45 8.11 6.02
N ASN A 392 -33.18 8.37 4.74
CA ASN A 392 -31.83 8.34 4.17
C ASN A 392 -31.02 9.63 4.43
N HIS A 393 -31.62 10.62 5.10
CA HIS A 393 -31.09 11.95 5.40
C HIS A 393 -30.68 12.79 4.18
N ILE A 394 -30.96 12.36 2.95
CA ILE A 394 -30.56 13.04 1.71
C ILE A 394 -31.79 13.63 1.02
N GLY A 395 -32.88 12.86 0.90
CA GLY A 395 -34.11 13.29 0.24
C GLY A 395 -35.11 13.96 1.19
N TRP A 396 -36.20 14.44 0.61
CA TRP A 396 -37.32 15.06 1.34
C TRP A 396 -38.56 14.18 1.36
N ALA A 397 -39.38 14.33 2.39
CA ALA A 397 -40.67 13.68 2.53
C ALA A 397 -41.69 14.66 3.12
N VAL A 398 -42.96 14.54 2.73
CA VAL A 398 -44.04 15.42 3.21
C VAL A 398 -44.47 15.00 4.61
N SER A 399 -44.44 15.95 5.54
CA SER A 399 -44.83 15.79 6.95
C SER A 399 -46.19 16.42 7.27
N SER A 400 -46.61 17.44 6.53
CA SER A 400 -47.98 17.96 6.60
C SER A 400 -48.38 18.59 5.28
N LEU A 401 -49.69 18.55 5.01
CA LEU A 401 -50.32 19.17 3.86
C LEU A 401 -51.59 19.87 4.35
N ASP A 402 -51.56 21.20 4.39
CA ASP A 402 -52.64 22.02 4.92
C ASP A 402 -53.19 22.90 3.80
N MET A 403 -54.50 22.84 3.55
CA MET A 403 -55.15 23.68 2.53
C MET A 403 -55.32 25.11 3.08
N ASP A 404 -54.87 26.10 2.33
CA ASP A 404 -54.99 27.51 2.70
C ASP A 404 -56.36 28.06 2.24
N PHE A 405 -57.18 28.47 3.20
CA PHE A 405 -58.53 29.02 2.94
C PHE A 405 -58.51 30.55 2.70
N SER A 406 -57.34 31.19 2.68
CA SER A 406 -57.20 32.67 2.63
C SER A 406 -57.69 33.34 1.34
N ALA A 407 -58.07 32.59 0.29
CA ALA A 407 -58.46 33.15 -1.01
C ALA A 407 -59.99 33.18 -1.27
N ALA A 408 -60.83 32.90 -0.28
CA ALA A 408 -62.30 32.91 -0.46
C ALA A 408 -62.99 34.23 -0.07
N ASP A 409 -62.30 35.22 0.51
CA ASP A 409 -62.93 36.41 1.12
C ASP A 409 -62.71 37.75 0.37
N ASN A 410 -62.35 37.73 -0.91
CA ASN A 410 -62.44 38.93 -1.76
C ASN A 410 -63.24 38.63 -3.04
N GLN A 411 -64.57 38.60 -2.91
CA GLN A 411 -65.50 38.87 -4.00
C GLN A 411 -66.26 40.17 -3.75
#